data_AF-A0A4W5LWI8-F1
#
_entry.id   AF-A0A4W5LWI8-F1
#
_cell.length_a   1.000
_cell.length_b   1.000
_cell.length_c   1.000
_cell.angle_alpha   90.00
_cell.angle_beta   90.00
_cell.angle_gamma   90.00
#
_symmetry.space_group_name_H-M   'P 1'
#
loop_
_entity.id
_entity.type
_entity.pdbx_description
1 polymer ?
#
loop_
_entity_poly.entity_id
_entity_poly.type
_entity_poly.pdbx_seq_one_letter_code
_entity_poly.pdbx_strand_id
1 'polypeptide(L)'
;MSFDDSCREPEQAFHLNRDPMAQLEYPTKIARFSNVNHLSVHISRNFGTESTRVYYIGLRGEYSQAHRHEVTICNYEASANPADCKVDSIIPQTNVIS
;
A
#
# COMPACT_ATOMS: atom_id res chain seq x y z
N MET A 1 2.39 4.45 -11.83
CA MET A 1 2.40 3.96 -13.21
C MET A 1 2.28 5.18 -14.12
N SER A 2 3.40 5.58 -14.72
CA SER A 2 3.38 6.48 -15.88
C SER A 2 3.23 5.66 -17.18
N PHE A 3 3.08 6.31 -18.32
CA PHE A 3 3.07 5.61 -19.61
C PHE A 3 4.42 4.93 -19.91
N ASP A 4 5.53 5.46 -19.40
CA ASP A 4 6.86 4.84 -19.56
C ASP A 4 6.95 3.51 -18.80
N ASP A 5 6.20 3.36 -17.71
CA ASP A 5 6.13 2.10 -16.96
C ASP A 5 5.35 1.01 -17.71
N SER A 6 4.57 1.35 -18.74
CA SER A 6 3.72 0.40 -19.48
C SER A 6 4.48 -0.59 -20.35
N CYS A 7 5.79 -0.38 -20.56
CA CYS A 7 6.68 -1.32 -21.23
C CYS A 7 7.09 -2.52 -20.34
N ARG A 8 6.74 -2.51 -19.05
CA ARG A 8 7.00 -3.66 -18.17
C ARG A 8 6.03 -4.80 -18.45
N GLU A 9 6.47 -6.02 -18.17
CA GLU A 9 5.62 -7.20 -18.24
C GLU A 9 4.41 -7.04 -17.28
N PRO A 10 3.17 -7.10 -17.79
CA PRO A 10 1.99 -7.01 -16.94
C PRO A 10 1.81 -8.31 -16.14
N GLU A 11 1.27 -8.23 -14.92
CA GLU A 11 0.92 -9.41 -14.13
C GLU A 11 -0.03 -10.35 -14.87
N GLN A 12 -0.93 -9.77 -15.68
CA GLN A 12 -1.83 -10.51 -16.55
C GLN A 12 -2.25 -9.67 -17.76
N ALA A 13 -2.21 -10.28 -18.95
CA ALA A 13 -2.69 -9.70 -20.20
C ALA A 13 -3.89 -10.49 -20.74
N PHE A 14 -4.85 -9.78 -21.33
CA PHE A 14 -6.05 -10.36 -21.91
C PHE A 14 -6.18 -9.97 -23.37
N HIS A 15 -6.55 -10.94 -24.21
CA HIS A 15 -7.04 -10.66 -25.55
C HIS A 15 -8.55 -10.49 -25.47
N LEU A 16 -9.01 -9.24 -25.64
CA LEU A 16 -10.42 -8.94 -25.59
C LEU A 16 -11.13 -9.40 -26.86
N ASN A 17 -12.32 -9.95 -26.72
CA ASN A 17 -13.24 -10.26 -27.81
C ASN A 17 -14.32 -9.18 -27.93
N ARG A 18 -14.90 -9.06 -29.13
CA ARG A 18 -16.04 -8.17 -29.36
C ARG A 18 -17.26 -8.74 -28.65
N ASP A 19 -17.76 -8.02 -27.66
CA ASP A 19 -18.92 -8.42 -26.88
C ASP A 19 -19.91 -7.24 -26.74
N PRO A 20 -20.90 -7.15 -27.64
CA PRO A 20 -21.91 -6.09 -27.61
C PRO A 20 -22.83 -6.15 -26.37
N MET A 21 -22.93 -7.31 -25.72
CA MET A 21 -23.85 -7.55 -24.61
C MET A 21 -23.16 -7.52 -23.24
N ALA A 22 -21.83 -7.34 -23.21
CA ALA A 22 -21.00 -7.31 -21.99
C ALA A 22 -21.20 -8.53 -21.06
N GLN A 23 -21.36 -9.72 -21.66
CA GLN A 23 -21.51 -11.00 -20.96
C GLN A 23 -20.18 -11.71 -20.69
N LEU A 24 -19.11 -11.32 -21.37
CA LEU A 24 -17.82 -11.98 -21.29
C LEU A 24 -17.01 -11.48 -20.09
N GLU A 25 -16.76 -12.40 -19.16
CA GLU A 25 -15.90 -12.17 -18.00
C GLU A 25 -14.47 -12.68 -18.26
N TYR A 26 -13.48 -11.91 -17.84
CA TYR A 26 -12.06 -12.27 -17.97
C TYR A 26 -11.51 -12.63 -16.59
N PRO A 27 -11.28 -13.92 -16.29
CA PRO A 27 -10.85 -14.34 -14.96
C PRO A 27 -9.40 -13.92 -14.69
N THR A 28 -9.17 -13.33 -13.52
CA THR A 28 -7.82 -13.00 -13.03
C THR A 28 -7.21 -14.19 -12.30
N LYS A 29 -5.88 -14.26 -12.28
CA LYS A 29 -5.15 -15.25 -11.48
C LYS A 29 -5.16 -14.82 -10.03
N ILE A 30 -5.97 -15.46 -9.19
CA ILE A 30 -6.14 -15.13 -7.76
C ILE A 30 -4.78 -14.97 -7.05
N ALA A 31 -3.83 -15.87 -7.31
CA ALA A 31 -2.49 -15.82 -6.72
C ALA A 31 -1.69 -14.53 -7.01
N ARG A 32 -2.01 -13.82 -8.10
CA ARG A 32 -1.37 -12.54 -8.47
C ARG A 32 -2.13 -11.32 -7.97
N PHE A 33 -3.42 -11.46 -7.69
CA PHE A 33 -4.33 -10.36 -7.33
C PHE A 33 -4.94 -10.54 -5.92
N SER A 34 -4.24 -11.24 -5.01
CA SER A 34 -4.75 -11.55 -3.67
C SER A 34 -4.73 -10.36 -2.69
N ASN A 35 -3.85 -9.38 -2.88
CA ASN A 35 -3.74 -8.19 -2.02
C ASN A 35 -3.50 -6.92 -2.86
N VAL A 36 -4.55 -6.48 -3.57
CA VAL A 36 -4.46 -5.37 -4.53
C VAL A 36 -4.90 -4.07 -3.86
N ASN A 37 -3.95 -3.17 -3.62
CA ASN A 37 -4.23 -1.81 -3.15
C ASN A 37 -4.27 -0.78 -4.30
N HIS A 38 -3.56 -1.06 -5.39
CA HIS A 38 -3.48 -0.22 -6.57
C HIS A 38 -3.59 -1.10 -7.82
N LEU A 39 -4.54 -0.79 -8.69
CA LEU A 39 -4.73 -1.46 -9.97
C LEU A 39 -4.51 -0.45 -11.11
N SER A 40 -3.73 -0.84 -12.11
CA SER A 40 -3.52 -0.06 -13.32
C SER A 40 -3.90 -0.92 -14.53
N VAL A 41 -4.74 -0.39 -15.40
CA VAL A 41 -5.22 -1.08 -16.60
C VAL A 41 -4.70 -0.34 -17.82
N HIS A 42 -3.91 -1.01 -18.65
CA HIS A 42 -3.36 -0.47 -19.88
C HIS A 42 -4.04 -1.10 -21.09
N ILE A 43 -4.59 -0.28 -21.99
CA ILE A 43 -5.25 -0.71 -23.22
C ILE A 43 -4.34 -0.38 -24.40
N SER A 44 -3.58 -1.37 -24.87
CA SER A 44 -2.55 -1.18 -25.89
C SER A 44 -3.07 -1.16 -27.32
N ARG A 45 -4.22 -1.81 -27.59
CA ARG A 45 -4.78 -1.96 -28.94
C ARG A 45 -6.30 -2.08 -28.87
N ASN A 46 -6.96 -1.78 -29.98
CA ASN A 46 -8.40 -1.90 -30.17
C ASN A 46 -8.75 -2.77 -31.40
N PHE A 47 -10.04 -2.83 -31.72
CA PHE A 47 -10.57 -3.67 -32.78
C PHE A 47 -10.49 -3.07 -34.20
N GLY A 48 -9.47 -2.25 -34.48
CA GLY A 48 -9.21 -1.66 -35.81
C GLY A 48 -9.80 -0.27 -36.01
N THR A 49 -10.12 0.44 -34.93
CA THR A 49 -10.64 1.82 -34.98
C THR A 49 -9.56 2.81 -34.57
N GLU A 50 -9.75 4.09 -34.88
CA GLU A 50 -8.78 5.13 -34.49
C GLU A 50 -8.81 5.42 -32.98
N SER A 51 -10.01 5.39 -32.39
CA SER A 51 -10.21 5.68 -30.97
C SER A 51 -10.85 4.50 -30.25
N THR A 52 -10.47 4.34 -28.98
CA THR A 52 -11.08 3.39 -28.04
C THR A 52 -11.93 4.14 -27.04
N ARG A 53 -13.20 3.77 -26.90
CA ARG A 53 -14.08 4.29 -25.86
C ARG A 53 -14.40 3.18 -24.87
N VAL A 54 -14.13 3.44 -23.59
CA VAL A 54 -14.45 2.52 -22.50
C VAL A 54 -15.64 3.11 -21.74
N TYR A 55 -16.76 2.40 -21.77
CA TYR A 55 -17.98 2.84 -21.08
C TYR A 55 -18.00 2.37 -19.63
N TYR A 56 -17.55 1.14 -19.37
CA TYR A 56 -17.62 0.53 -18.06
C TYR A 56 -16.51 -0.51 -17.87
N ILE A 57 -15.97 -0.58 -16.65
CA ILE A 57 -15.06 -1.65 -16.19
C ILE A 57 -15.64 -2.20 -14.90
N GLY A 58 -16.11 -3.45 -14.93
CA GLY A 58 -16.55 -4.17 -13.75
C GLY A 58 -15.41 -4.96 -13.13
N LEU A 59 -15.10 -4.70 -11.87
CA LEU A 59 -14.15 -5.51 -11.09
C LEU A 59 -14.94 -6.41 -10.14
N ARG A 60 -14.76 -7.72 -10.27
CA ARG A 60 -15.38 -8.72 -9.39
C ARG A 60 -14.33 -9.26 -8.42
N GLY A 61 -14.65 -9.24 -7.14
CA GLY A 61 -13.77 -9.74 -6.09
C GLY A 61 -14.35 -9.52 -4.71
N GLU A 62 -13.61 -9.94 -3.69
CA GLU A 62 -13.94 -9.67 -2.30
C GLU A 62 -13.14 -8.45 -1.81
N TYR A 63 -13.82 -7.56 -1.11
CA TYR A 63 -13.19 -6.40 -0.48
C TYR A 63 -12.89 -6.71 0.97
N SER A 64 -11.66 -6.40 1.39
CA SER A 64 -11.25 -6.40 2.80
C SER A 64 -10.72 -5.02 3.15
N GLN A 65 -11.16 -4.48 4.29
CA GLN A 65 -10.71 -3.16 4.74
C GLN A 65 -9.23 -3.20 5.10
N ALA A 66 -8.42 -2.44 4.35
CA ALA A 66 -7.02 -2.23 4.68
C ALA A 66 -6.92 -1.51 6.03
N HIS A 67 -6.48 -2.21 7.07
CA HIS A 67 -6.11 -1.60 8.34
C HIS A 67 -4.82 -0.83 8.13
N ARG A 68 -4.93 0.42 7.65
CA ARG A 68 -3.86 1.38 7.81
C ARG A 68 -3.76 1.62 9.32
N HIS A 69 -2.81 0.96 9.97
CA HIS A 69 -2.36 1.43 11.28
C HIS A 69 -1.94 2.88 11.06
N GLU A 70 -2.79 3.83 11.46
CA GLU A 70 -2.32 5.17 11.74
C GLU A 70 -1.13 4.99 12.66
N VAL A 71 -0.01 5.61 12.28
CA VAL A 71 1.29 5.53 12.94
C VAL A 71 1.06 5.41 14.44
N THR A 72 1.21 4.19 14.98
CA THR A 72 1.20 4.01 16.42
C THR A 72 2.46 4.70 16.88
N ILE A 73 2.34 5.96 17.32
CA ILE A 73 3.44 6.71 17.92
C ILE A 73 3.72 5.99 19.25
N CYS A 74 4.53 4.95 19.18
CA CYS A 74 5.17 4.35 20.34
C CYS A 74 6.31 5.28 20.76
N ASN A 75 5.98 6.50 21.19
CA ASN A 75 6.93 7.33 21.91
C ASN A 75 7.06 6.72 23.30
N TYR A 76 7.94 5.73 23.44
CA TYR A 76 8.48 5.36 24.73
C TYR A 76 9.80 6.13 24.91
N GLU A 77 9.72 7.17 25.75
CA GLU A 77 10.84 7.90 26.36
C GLU A 77 11.76 8.71 25.43
N ALA A 78 11.26 9.81 24.87
CA ALA A 78 12.13 10.88 24.33
C ALA A 78 12.78 11.75 25.44
N SER A 79 12.44 11.51 26.70
CA SER A 79 12.98 12.21 27.88
C SER A 79 13.27 11.18 28.96
N ALA A 80 14.48 11.21 29.53
CA ALA A 80 14.82 10.38 30.68
C ALA A 80 13.82 10.61 31.81
N ASN A 81 13.25 9.54 32.38
CA ASN A 81 12.41 9.64 33.56
C ASN A 81 13.27 10.03 34.78
N PRO A 82 13.12 11.25 35.35
CA PRO A 82 13.92 11.67 36.49
C PRO A 82 13.64 10.85 37.75
N ALA A 83 12.54 10.08 37.80
CA ALA A 83 12.26 9.16 38.91
C ALA A 83 13.12 7.88 38.86
N ASP A 84 13.64 7.48 37.70
CA ASP A 84 14.47 6.28 37.54
C ASP A 84 15.98 6.60 37.51
N CYS A 85 16.33 7.88 37.37
CA CYS A 85 17.68 8.35 37.63
C CYS A 85 17.94 8.38 39.14
N LYS A 86 18.52 7.31 39.69
CA LYS A 86 19.09 7.35 41.04
C LYS A 86 20.23 8.37 41.07
N VAL A 87 19.96 9.57 41.58
CA VAL A 87 21.01 10.53 41.92
C VAL A 87 21.68 9.98 43.18
N ASP A 88 22.80 9.28 43.02
CA ASP A 88 23.72 9.06 44.12
C ASP A 88 24.22 10.42 44.58
N SER A 89 23.56 10.94 45.63
CA SER A 89 23.97 12.16 46.30
C SER A 89 25.32 11.92 46.96
N ILE A 90 26.39 12.23 46.23
CA ILE A 90 27.73 12.36 46.80
C ILE A 90 27.71 13.64 47.64
N ILE A 91 27.26 13.53 48.89
CA ILE A 91 27.40 14.60 49.87
C ILE A 91 28.86 14.53 50.36
N PRO A 92 29.73 15.53 50.10
CA PRO A 92 31.05 15.53 50.70
C PRO A 92 30.90 15.76 52.21
N GLN A 93 31.31 14.78 53.02
CA GLN A 93 31.37 14.93 54.47
C GLN A 93 32.46 15.95 54.82
N THR A 94 32.07 17.19 55.06
CA THR A 94 32.94 18.20 55.65
C THR A 94 33.00 17.96 57.16
N ASN A 95 34.03 17.23 57.62
CA ASN A 95 34.33 17.13 59.05
C ASN A 95 34.89 18.49 59.54
N VAL A 96 34.10 19.20 60.34
CA VAL A 96 34.59 20.29 61.19
C VAL A 96 35.16 19.67 62.47
N ILE A 97 36.44 19.90 62.74
CA ILE A 97 37.08 19.54 64.02
C ILE A 97 37.35 20.86 64.78
N SER A 98 36.93 20.87 66.05
CA SER A 98 37.15 21.95 67.02
C SER A 98 38.61 22.06 67.45
#